data_AF-A0A232FLD1-F1
#
_entry.id   AF-A0A232FLD1-F1
#
_cell.length_a   1.000
_cell.length_b   1.000
_cell.length_c   1.000
_cell.angle_alpha   90.00
_cell.angle_beta   90.00
_cell.angle_gamma   90.00
#
_symmetry.space_group_name_H-M   'P 1'
#
loop_
_entity.id
_entity.type
_entity.pdbx_description
1 polymer ?
#
loop_
_entity_poly.entity_id
_entity_poly.type
_entity_poly.pdbx_seq_one_letter_code
_entity_poly.pdbx_strand_id
1 'polypeptide(L)'
;MSDADRADLEARYASELRKGPLYSAVKIFEFTAILAVLCSGAVVAQDCKPVHFGYDSIVCECNATHCDSYPDPISPGKGAFIWYATSRNGQRLKRTDGKIQSKPNGGYTVRIDSDKLYQSIQGFGGAFTDSAGINIKSLSPKTRENLINIGMQCDEVASYQLPLLTGCATPTLPGMGRTLLPFLEYAAEKAA
;
A
#
# COMPACT_ATOMS: atom_id res chain seq x y z
N MET A 1 -47.58 -11.38 30.91
CA MET A 1 -47.85 -10.65 29.66
C MET A 1 -49.21 -10.01 29.82
N SER A 2 -49.28 -8.69 29.90
CA SER A 2 -50.53 -7.99 30.16
C SER A 2 -51.39 -7.97 28.88
N ASP A 3 -52.71 -7.82 29.00
CA ASP A 3 -53.59 -7.70 27.84
C ASP A 3 -53.24 -6.51 26.94
N ALA A 4 -52.61 -5.47 27.50
CA ALA A 4 -52.08 -4.33 26.76
C ALA A 4 -50.89 -4.71 25.87
N ASP A 5 -49.99 -5.58 26.33
CA ASP A 5 -48.83 -6.02 25.55
C ASP A 5 -49.26 -6.89 24.35
N ARG A 6 -50.29 -7.72 24.54
CA ARG A 6 -50.87 -8.54 23.47
C ARG A 6 -51.51 -7.68 22.38
N ALA A 7 -52.24 -6.63 22.77
CA ALA A 7 -52.85 -5.70 21.84
C ALA A 7 -51.80 -4.87 21.07
N ASP A 8 -50.69 -4.47 21.71
CA ASP A 8 -49.58 -3.77 21.04
C ASP A 8 -48.89 -4.68 20.01
N LEU A 9 -48.68 -5.96 20.35
CA LEU A 9 -48.09 -6.94 19.43
C LEU A 9 -48.99 -7.23 18.23
N GLU A 10 -50.30 -7.37 18.44
CA GLU A 10 -51.29 -7.54 17.36
C GLU A 10 -51.37 -6.30 16.47
N ALA A 11 -51.29 -5.10 17.05
CA ALA A 11 -51.28 -3.84 16.30
C ALA A 11 -50.02 -3.71 15.42
N ARG A 12 -48.84 -4.08 15.96
CA ARG A 12 -47.58 -4.09 15.20
C ARG A 12 -47.62 -5.11 14.07
N TYR A 13 -48.09 -6.33 14.33
CA TYR A 13 -48.21 -7.37 13.30
C TYR A 13 -49.21 -6.96 12.20
N ALA A 14 -50.34 -6.36 12.55
CA ALA A 14 -51.31 -5.83 11.61
C ALA A 14 -50.76 -4.65 10.78
N SER A 15 -49.91 -3.80 11.37
CA SER A 15 -49.24 -2.72 10.66
C SER A 15 -48.22 -3.25 9.64
N GLU A 16 -47.59 -4.38 9.93
CA GLU A 16 -46.62 -5.03 9.05
C GLU A 16 -47.30 -5.68 7.83
N LEU A 17 -48.48 -6.29 8.03
CA LEU A 17 -49.30 -6.89 6.97
C LEU A 17 -49.98 -5.85 6.06
N ARG A 18 -50.10 -4.59 6.48
CA ARG A 18 -50.60 -3.48 5.65
C ARG A 18 -49.55 -2.83 4.75
N LYS A 19 -48.30 -3.26 4.84
CA LYS A 19 -47.21 -2.71 4.01
C LYS A 19 -47.43 -3.15 2.56
N GLY A 20 -47.92 -2.23 1.75
CA GLY A 20 -48.16 -2.48 0.33
C GLY A 20 -46.88 -2.74 -0.47
N PRO A 21 -47.01 -3.16 -1.74
CA PRO A 21 -45.87 -3.46 -2.61
C PRO A 21 -44.89 -2.28 -2.76
N LEU A 22 -45.37 -1.05 -2.57
CA LEU A 22 -44.57 0.17 -2.56
C LEU A 22 -43.58 0.23 -1.38
N TYR A 23 -43.98 -0.22 -0.18
CA TYR A 23 -43.09 -0.26 1.00
C TYR A 23 -41.98 -1.29 0.82
N SER A 24 -42.31 -2.45 0.25
CA SER A 24 -41.35 -3.50 -0.07
C SER A 24 -40.35 -3.03 -1.14
N ALA A 25 -40.82 -2.34 -2.19
CA ALA A 25 -39.98 -1.77 -3.24
C ALA A 25 -39.01 -0.70 -2.71
N VAL A 26 -39.45 0.18 -1.80
CA VAL A 26 -38.60 1.22 -1.17
C VAL A 26 -37.53 0.58 -0.28
N LYS A 27 -37.88 -0.43 0.52
CA LYS A 27 -36.90 -1.19 1.31
C LYS A 27 -35.88 -1.91 0.44
N ILE A 28 -36.32 -2.54 -0.66
CA ILE A 28 -35.43 -3.21 -1.63
C ILE A 28 -34.47 -2.19 -2.26
N PHE A 29 -34.95 -1.00 -2.64
CA PHE A 29 -34.11 0.06 -3.22
C PHE A 29 -33.06 0.60 -2.23
N GLU A 30 -33.40 0.75 -0.95
CA GLU A 30 -32.42 1.16 0.06
C GLU A 30 -31.38 0.06 0.34
N PHE A 31 -31.79 -1.22 0.40
CA PHE A 31 -30.85 -2.33 0.60
C PHE A 31 -29.92 -2.53 -0.60
N THR A 32 -30.39 -2.34 -1.84
CA THR A 32 -29.53 -2.44 -3.04
C THR A 32 -28.56 -1.25 -3.15
N ALA A 33 -28.99 -0.04 -2.77
CA ALA A 33 -28.11 1.12 -2.70
C ALA A 33 -26.98 0.94 -1.68
N ILE A 34 -27.27 0.38 -0.50
CA ILE A 34 -26.26 0.11 0.54
C ILE A 34 -25.25 -0.95 0.10
N LEU A 35 -25.69 -1.99 -0.62
CA LEU A 35 -24.79 -3.05 -1.13
C LEU A 35 -23.87 -2.56 -2.26
N ALA A 36 -24.33 -1.63 -3.11
CA ALA A 36 -23.53 -1.02 -4.16
C ALA A 36 -22.43 -0.10 -3.61
N VAL A 37 -22.69 0.61 -2.51
CA VAL A 37 -21.73 1.48 -1.84
C VAL A 37 -20.57 0.69 -1.20
N LEU A 38 -20.82 -0.55 -0.76
CA LEU A 38 -19.80 -1.42 -0.15
C LEU A 38 -18.83 -2.08 -1.16
N CYS A 39 -19.11 -2.02 -2.48
CA CYS A 39 -18.27 -2.67 -3.50
C CYS A 39 -17.16 -1.78 -4.10
N SER A 40 -17.03 -0.52 -3.68
CA SER A 40 -16.16 0.45 -4.36
C SER A 40 -14.84 0.65 -3.61
N GLY A 41 -13.91 -0.30 -3.72
CA GLY A 41 -12.59 -0.15 -3.09
C GLY A 41 -11.52 -1.16 -3.49
N ALA A 42 -11.66 -1.86 -4.61
CA ALA A 42 -10.57 -2.73 -5.08
C ALA A 42 -9.47 -1.83 -5.69
N VAL A 43 -8.33 -1.70 -5.00
CA VAL A 43 -7.11 -1.15 -5.60
C VAL A 43 -6.61 -2.18 -6.59
N VAL A 44 -6.90 -1.97 -7.87
CA VAL A 44 -6.42 -2.83 -8.95
C VAL A 44 -4.96 -2.49 -9.22
N ALA A 45 -4.09 -3.49 -9.15
CA ALA A 45 -2.70 -3.35 -9.58
C ALA A 45 -2.67 -2.85 -11.03
N GLN A 46 -1.98 -1.76 -11.28
CA GLN A 46 -1.83 -1.20 -12.62
C GLN A 46 -0.42 -1.53 -13.13
N ASP A 47 -0.35 -2.19 -14.27
CA ASP A 47 0.93 -2.49 -14.91
C ASP A 47 1.55 -1.23 -15.52
N CYS A 48 2.88 -1.25 -15.65
CA CYS A 48 3.64 -0.21 -16.33
C CYS A 48 3.20 -0.03 -17.78
N LYS A 49 2.80 1.20 -18.16
CA LYS A 49 2.66 1.61 -19.54
C LYS A 49 4.03 2.05 -20.11
N PRO A 50 4.65 1.25 -20.99
CA PRO A 50 6.04 1.47 -21.39
C PRO A 50 6.18 2.64 -22.38
N VAL A 51 7.22 3.46 -22.19
CA VAL A 51 7.65 4.52 -23.12
C VAL A 51 9.13 4.38 -23.39
N HIS A 52 9.52 4.48 -24.67
CA HIS A 52 10.90 4.47 -25.12
C HIS A 52 11.35 5.86 -25.57
N PHE A 53 12.53 6.27 -25.10
CA PHE A 53 13.18 7.54 -25.49
C PHE A 53 14.44 7.32 -26.34
N GLY A 54 14.56 6.16 -27.00
CA GLY A 54 15.74 5.82 -27.82
C GLY A 54 16.93 5.28 -27.03
N TYR A 55 16.76 5.02 -25.74
CA TYR A 55 17.75 4.37 -24.87
C TYR A 55 17.51 2.86 -24.76
N ASP A 56 18.35 2.24 -23.95
CA ASP A 56 18.45 0.81 -23.69
C ASP A 56 17.39 0.24 -22.75
N SER A 57 16.44 1.04 -22.23
CA SER A 57 15.29 0.57 -21.46
C SER A 57 14.06 1.47 -21.59
N ILE A 58 12.96 1.05 -20.98
CA ILE A 58 11.69 1.80 -20.92
C ILE A 58 11.62 2.69 -19.68
N VAL A 59 10.74 3.69 -19.73
CA VAL A 59 10.15 4.28 -18.52
C VAL A 59 8.67 3.93 -18.45
N CYS A 60 8.07 4.04 -17.26
CA CYS A 60 6.63 3.89 -17.08
C CYS A 60 5.97 5.26 -17.14
N GLU A 61 5.00 5.43 -18.03
CA GLU A 61 4.23 6.66 -18.11
C GLU A 61 3.29 6.77 -16.91
N CYS A 62 3.41 7.88 -16.17
CA CYS A 62 2.51 8.24 -15.09
C CYS A 62 1.89 9.61 -15.40
N ASN A 63 0.56 9.66 -15.46
CA ASN A 63 -0.22 10.86 -15.75
C ASN A 63 -1.45 10.94 -14.82
N ALA A 64 -2.42 11.81 -15.15
CA ALA A 64 -3.60 12.01 -14.30
C ALA A 64 -4.53 10.79 -14.21
N THR A 65 -4.57 9.93 -15.23
CA THR A 65 -5.52 8.81 -15.33
C THR A 65 -4.87 7.45 -15.17
N HIS A 66 -3.54 7.36 -15.22
CA HIS A 66 -2.81 6.10 -15.14
C HIS A 66 -1.42 6.29 -14.57
N CYS A 67 -1.05 5.44 -13.61
CA CYS A 67 0.31 5.20 -13.13
C CYS A 67 0.39 3.74 -12.67
N ASP A 68 1.57 3.12 -12.77
CA ASP A 68 1.75 1.75 -12.27
C ASP A 68 1.63 1.69 -10.75
N SER A 69 1.02 0.62 -10.25
CA SER A 69 0.79 0.42 -8.81
C SER A 69 1.00 -1.04 -8.45
N TYR A 70 1.83 -1.25 -7.43
CA TYR A 70 2.18 -2.58 -6.92
C TYR A 70 1.64 -2.68 -5.50
N PRO A 71 0.67 -3.54 -5.23
CA PRO A 71 0.13 -3.68 -3.88
C PRO A 71 1.20 -4.25 -2.95
N ASP A 72 1.13 -3.87 -1.68
CA ASP A 72 2.05 -4.36 -0.66
C ASP A 72 2.01 -5.90 -0.60
N PRO A 73 3.19 -6.55 -0.54
CA PRO A 73 3.25 -8.00 -0.51
C PRO A 73 2.67 -8.53 0.80
N ILE A 74 1.59 -9.29 0.71
CA ILE A 74 1.13 -10.13 1.81
C ILE A 74 2.17 -11.24 2.01
N SER A 75 2.66 -11.39 3.25
CA SER A 75 3.64 -12.43 3.59
C SER A 75 3.16 -13.81 3.11
N PRO A 76 3.98 -14.53 2.32
CA PRO A 76 3.57 -15.82 1.78
C PRO A 76 3.41 -16.87 2.89
N GLY A 77 2.54 -17.85 2.64
CA GLY A 77 2.39 -19.00 3.53
C GLY A 77 3.68 -19.82 3.65
N LYS A 78 3.78 -20.68 4.68
CA LYS A 78 4.95 -21.54 4.91
C LYS A 78 5.30 -22.33 3.63
N GLY A 79 6.58 -22.33 3.26
CA GLY A 79 7.07 -23.03 2.08
C GLY A 79 6.77 -22.33 0.75
N ALA A 80 6.35 -21.07 0.76
CA ALA A 80 6.18 -20.25 -0.43
C ALA A 80 7.07 -19.00 -0.37
N PHE A 81 7.31 -18.39 -1.53
CA PHE A 81 8.07 -17.15 -1.67
C PHE A 81 7.42 -16.23 -2.71
N ILE A 82 7.73 -14.94 -2.60
CA ILE A 82 7.40 -13.92 -3.59
C ILE A 82 8.71 -13.38 -4.15
N TRP A 83 8.82 -13.30 -5.47
CA TRP A 83 9.96 -12.73 -6.17
C TRP A 83 9.52 -11.55 -7.03
N TYR A 84 10.19 -10.42 -6.87
CA TYR A 84 10.05 -9.25 -7.73
C TYR A 84 11.27 -9.10 -8.65
N ALA A 85 11.02 -8.88 -9.93
CA ALA A 85 12.07 -8.70 -10.92
C ALA A 85 11.91 -7.39 -11.72
N THR A 86 13.02 -6.69 -11.90
CA THR A 86 13.15 -5.56 -12.81
C THR A 86 14.26 -5.87 -13.82
N SER A 87 14.06 -5.53 -15.09
CA SER A 87 15.04 -5.81 -16.14
C SER A 87 15.12 -4.71 -17.19
N ARG A 88 16.26 -4.69 -17.88
CA ARG A 88 16.50 -3.80 -19.02
C ARG A 88 15.44 -3.97 -20.10
N ASN A 89 14.99 -5.21 -20.33
CA ASN A 89 13.98 -5.59 -21.31
C ASN A 89 12.54 -5.19 -20.92
N GLY A 90 12.35 -4.54 -19.78
CA GLY A 90 11.08 -3.90 -19.43
C GLY A 90 10.28 -4.55 -18.31
N GLN A 91 10.81 -5.54 -17.58
CA GLN A 91 10.17 -5.94 -16.33
C GLN A 91 10.27 -4.79 -15.32
N ARG A 92 9.17 -4.48 -14.64
CA ARG A 92 9.08 -3.41 -13.64
C ARG A 92 8.36 -3.99 -12.42
N LEU A 93 9.12 -4.26 -11.36
CA LEU A 93 8.66 -4.95 -10.15
C LEU A 93 7.70 -6.11 -10.47
N LYS A 94 8.06 -6.93 -11.46
CA LYS A 94 7.22 -8.04 -11.91
C LYS A 94 7.18 -9.10 -10.82
N ARG A 95 6.01 -9.29 -10.22
CA ARG A 95 5.77 -10.30 -9.19
C ARG A 95 5.74 -11.70 -9.78
N THR A 96 6.32 -12.66 -9.07
CA THR A 96 6.24 -14.09 -9.32
C THR A 96 6.12 -14.81 -7.98
N ASP A 97 5.06 -15.57 -7.80
CA ASP A 97 4.85 -16.43 -6.64
C ASP A 97 5.44 -17.81 -6.90
N GLY A 98 6.06 -18.40 -5.87
CA GLY A 98 6.72 -19.70 -6.01
C GLY A 98 6.68 -20.52 -4.74
N LYS A 99 7.10 -21.78 -4.85
CA LYS A 99 7.19 -22.74 -3.74
C LYS A 99 8.64 -23.08 -3.44
N ILE A 100 8.97 -23.09 -2.16
CA ILE A 100 10.27 -23.53 -1.66
C ILE A 100 10.33 -25.05 -1.72
N GLN A 101 11.39 -25.56 -2.34
CA GLN A 101 11.64 -26.99 -2.45
C GLN A 101 12.51 -27.46 -1.29
N SER A 102 12.37 -28.74 -0.92
CA SER A 102 13.16 -29.35 0.17
C SER A 102 14.62 -29.60 -0.21
N LYS A 103 14.95 -29.60 -1.50
CA LYS A 103 16.29 -29.81 -2.02
C LYS A 103 16.60 -28.82 -3.15
N PRO A 104 17.86 -28.37 -3.30
CA PRO A 104 18.27 -27.55 -4.43
C PRO A 104 18.18 -28.34 -5.75
N ASN A 105 17.66 -27.72 -6.80
CA ASN A 105 17.65 -28.28 -8.16
C ASN A 105 18.85 -27.77 -8.97
N GLY A 106 20.06 -28.18 -8.57
CA GLY A 106 21.30 -27.84 -9.29
C GLY A 106 21.60 -26.34 -9.41
N GLY A 107 22.67 -26.00 -10.13
CA GLY A 107 23.09 -24.61 -10.37
C GLY A 107 23.80 -23.93 -9.18
N TYR A 108 23.85 -22.61 -9.21
CA TYR A 108 24.50 -21.81 -8.16
C TYR A 108 23.67 -21.83 -6.87
N THR A 109 24.33 -22.11 -5.76
CA THR A 109 23.69 -22.20 -4.44
C THR A 109 24.12 -21.05 -3.55
N VAL A 110 23.14 -20.28 -3.08
CA VAL A 110 23.32 -19.29 -2.01
C VAL A 110 22.73 -19.87 -0.73
N ARG A 111 23.51 -19.85 0.36
CA ARG A 111 23.10 -20.37 1.67
C ARG A 111 22.89 -19.20 2.63
N ILE A 112 21.71 -19.15 3.24
CA ILE A 112 21.36 -18.16 4.26
C ILE A 112 21.56 -18.82 5.63
N ASP A 113 22.38 -18.20 6.47
CA ASP A 113 22.60 -18.60 7.86
C ASP A 113 21.85 -17.61 8.77
N SER A 114 20.77 -18.04 9.40
CA SER A 114 19.92 -17.20 10.23
C SER A 114 20.50 -16.90 11.62
N ASP A 115 21.53 -17.66 12.04
CA ASP A 115 22.14 -17.49 13.36
C ASP A 115 23.20 -16.40 13.35
N LYS A 116 23.67 -16.01 12.15
CA LYS A 116 24.64 -14.94 11.94
C LYS A 116 23.96 -13.61 11.62
N LEU A 117 23.79 -12.79 12.64
CA LEU A 117 23.18 -11.45 12.54
C LEU A 117 24.22 -10.36 12.21
N TYR A 118 23.75 -9.28 11.58
CA TYR A 118 24.54 -8.09 11.25
C TYR A 118 23.80 -6.82 11.70
N GLN A 119 23.97 -5.69 10.99
CA GLN A 119 23.30 -4.44 11.32
C GLN A 119 21.78 -4.53 11.15
N SER A 120 21.05 -3.79 12.01
CA SER A 120 19.64 -3.53 11.79
C SER A 120 19.45 -2.53 10.64
N ILE A 121 18.48 -2.77 9.78
CA ILE A 121 18.12 -1.85 8.70
C ILE A 121 17.09 -0.87 9.24
N GLN A 122 17.45 0.42 9.24
CA GLN A 122 16.50 1.48 9.60
C GLN A 122 15.45 1.65 8.52
N GLY A 123 15.87 1.87 7.26
CA GLY A 123 14.98 2.15 6.14
C GLY A 123 15.69 2.45 4.82
N PHE A 124 14.89 2.68 3.78
CA PHE A 124 15.32 3.16 2.47
C PHE A 124 14.38 4.28 2.01
N GLY A 125 14.88 5.27 1.27
CA GLY A 125 14.05 6.38 0.83
C GLY A 125 14.72 7.29 -0.20
N GLY A 126 14.06 8.41 -0.49
CA GLY A 126 14.55 9.46 -1.38
C GLY A 126 14.76 10.80 -0.67
N ALA A 127 15.37 11.75 -1.37
CA ALA A 127 15.59 13.10 -0.86
C ALA A 127 14.47 14.05 -1.30
N PHE A 128 13.85 14.76 -0.34
CA PHE A 128 12.84 15.78 -0.60
C PHE A 128 13.48 17.17 -0.66
N THR A 129 14.11 17.49 -1.78
CA THR A 129 14.79 18.78 -2.00
C THR A 129 13.85 19.83 -2.59
N ASP A 130 14.24 21.11 -2.58
CA ASP A 130 13.49 22.19 -3.25
C ASP A 130 13.24 21.87 -4.72
N SER A 131 14.23 21.30 -5.41
CA SER A 131 14.10 20.89 -6.81
C SER A 131 13.04 19.80 -7.00
N ALA A 132 12.98 18.81 -6.10
CA ALA A 132 11.93 17.80 -6.10
C ALA A 132 10.56 18.44 -5.86
N GLY A 133 10.46 19.33 -4.88
CA GLY A 133 9.23 20.07 -4.57
C GLY A 133 8.72 20.91 -5.74
N ILE A 134 9.59 21.65 -6.42
CA ILE A 134 9.24 22.45 -7.61
C ILE A 134 8.75 21.56 -8.75
N ASN A 135 9.46 20.47 -9.05
CA ASN A 135 9.06 19.55 -10.12
C ASN A 135 7.72 18.86 -9.81
N ILE A 136 7.51 18.38 -8.59
CA ILE A 136 6.24 17.77 -8.14
C ILE A 136 5.11 18.79 -8.20
N LYS A 137 5.36 20.04 -7.77
CA LYS A 137 4.37 21.12 -7.82
C LYS A 137 4.00 21.53 -9.26
N SER A 138 4.91 21.35 -10.23
CA SER A 138 4.62 21.66 -11.63
C SER A 138 3.61 20.72 -12.29
N LEU A 139 3.36 19.55 -11.69
CA LEU A 139 2.40 18.56 -12.18
C LEU A 139 0.95 18.98 -11.92
N SER A 140 0.03 18.46 -12.74
CA SER A 140 -1.40 18.56 -12.48
C SER A 140 -1.74 17.97 -11.11
N PRO A 141 -2.79 18.46 -10.41
CA PRO A 141 -3.13 17.98 -9.07
C PRO A 141 -3.28 16.46 -9.00
N LYS A 142 -3.92 15.84 -10.01
CA LYS A 142 -4.14 14.39 -10.03
C LYS A 142 -2.87 13.60 -10.32
N THR A 143 -2.04 14.07 -11.25
CA THR A 143 -0.73 13.43 -11.52
C THR A 143 0.19 13.52 -10.31
N ARG A 144 0.15 14.65 -9.60
CA ARG A 144 0.91 14.85 -8.37
C ARG A 144 0.52 13.86 -7.28
N GLU A 145 -0.79 13.69 -7.06
CA GLU A 145 -1.34 12.72 -6.11
C GLU A 145 -0.91 11.29 -6.49
N ASN A 146 -1.06 10.91 -7.76
CA ASN A 146 -0.63 9.59 -8.22
C ASN A 146 0.88 9.36 -7.98
N LEU A 147 1.73 10.37 -8.25
CA LEU A 147 3.18 10.30 -8.01
C LEU A 147 3.53 10.13 -6.53
N ILE A 148 2.87 10.87 -5.64
CA ILE A 148 3.09 10.77 -4.19
C ILE A 148 2.68 9.38 -3.70
N ASN A 149 1.57 8.84 -4.21
CA ASN A 149 1.12 7.51 -3.81
C ASN A 149 2.16 6.44 -4.19
N ILE A 150 2.58 6.38 -5.45
CA ILE A 150 3.51 5.32 -5.88
C ILE A 150 4.91 5.40 -5.23
N GLY A 151 5.38 6.60 -4.88
CA GLY A 151 6.79 6.83 -4.52
C GLY A 151 7.04 7.24 -3.07
N MET A 152 6.01 7.60 -2.32
CA MET A 152 6.12 8.17 -0.97
C MET A 152 5.10 7.59 0.02
N GLN A 153 4.48 6.45 -0.31
CA GLN A 153 3.63 5.74 0.63
C GLN A 153 4.46 5.33 1.85
N CYS A 154 4.09 5.86 3.01
CA CYS A 154 4.52 5.39 4.31
C CYS A 154 3.27 4.88 5.00
N ASP A 155 3.24 3.62 5.41
CA ASP A 155 2.17 3.16 6.30
C ASP A 155 2.19 4.04 7.56
N GLU A 156 1.05 4.68 7.81
CA GLU A 156 0.87 5.68 8.84
C GLU A 156 0.94 5.02 10.23
N VAL A 157 2.09 5.11 10.89
CA VAL A 157 2.14 5.05 12.36
C VAL A 157 2.32 6.45 12.89
N ALA A 158 1.19 7.04 13.30
CA ALA A 158 1.10 8.31 14.00
C ALA A 158 2.07 8.35 15.19
N SER A 159 3.03 9.27 15.13
CA SER A 159 3.72 9.82 16.30
C SER A 159 4.26 11.20 15.91
N TYR A 160 3.60 12.23 16.41
CA TYR A 160 4.00 13.63 16.27
C TYR A 160 5.49 13.83 16.59
N GLN A 161 6.32 14.15 15.58
CA GLN A 161 7.59 14.86 15.76
C GLN A 161 7.96 15.54 14.43
N LEU A 162 8.58 16.72 14.53
CA LEU A 162 8.86 17.69 13.45
C LEU A 162 9.40 17.12 12.11
N PRO A 163 9.18 17.83 10.98
CA PRO A 163 9.69 17.44 9.67
C PRO A 163 11.20 17.65 9.60
N LEU A 164 11.97 16.64 9.98
CA LEU A 164 13.38 16.50 9.64
C LEU A 164 13.55 15.17 8.91
N LEU A 165 13.65 15.27 7.58
CA LEU A 165 14.49 14.47 6.66
C LEU A 165 14.86 13.03 7.11
N THR A 166 13.87 12.19 7.40
CA THR A 166 14.08 10.73 7.45
C THR A 166 12.98 10.06 6.65
N GLY A 167 13.39 9.45 5.53
CA GLY A 167 12.53 8.56 4.75
C GLY A 167 11.98 7.44 5.63
N CYS A 168 10.70 7.13 5.45
CA CYS A 168 9.97 6.23 6.33
C CYS A 168 10.57 4.83 6.36
N ALA A 169 10.87 4.39 7.57
CA ALA A 169 10.75 3.01 8.01
C ALA A 169 10.84 3.00 9.54
N THR A 170 9.83 2.43 10.19
CA THR A 170 9.88 2.17 11.63
C THR A 170 9.54 0.70 11.86
N PRO A 171 10.50 -0.14 12.26
CA PRO A 171 10.18 -1.28 13.09
C PRO A 171 10.03 -0.77 14.52
N THR A 172 8.81 -0.83 15.06
CA THR A 172 8.57 -0.66 16.49
C THR A 172 9.31 -1.76 17.25
N LEU A 173 10.31 -1.40 18.05
CA LEU A 173 10.76 -2.23 19.16
C LEU A 173 10.69 -1.42 20.46
N PRO A 174 9.97 -1.92 21.48
CA PRO A 174 9.91 -1.29 22.79
C PRO A 174 11.22 -1.58 23.52
N GLY A 175 11.90 -0.52 23.94
CA GLY A 175 13.02 -0.61 24.86
C GLY A 175 14.38 -0.75 24.20
N MET A 176 14.97 0.39 23.82
CA MET A 176 16.40 0.59 24.02
C MET A 176 16.67 2.07 24.27
N GLY A 177 17.40 2.33 25.35
CA GLY A 177 17.66 3.65 25.89
C GLY A 177 18.41 4.55 24.91
N ARG A 178 18.18 5.85 25.10
CA ARG A 178 18.87 6.98 24.49
C ARG A 178 20.37 6.70 24.32
N THR A 179 20.83 6.55 23.08
CA THR A 179 22.21 6.88 22.73
C THR A 179 22.16 7.78 21.49
N LEU A 180 22.42 9.05 21.76
CA LEU A 180 22.53 10.15 20.83
C LEU A 180 23.83 9.99 20.03
N LEU A 181 23.75 10.07 18.70
CA LEU A 181 24.79 10.48 17.72
C LEU A 181 26.20 9.84 17.83
N PRO A 182 26.69 9.21 16.75
CA PRO A 182 27.51 9.98 15.82
C PRO A 182 27.28 9.54 14.36
N PHE A 183 26.50 10.31 13.60
CA PHE A 183 26.48 10.22 12.12
C PHE A 183 26.62 11.59 11.45
N LEU A 184 26.95 12.64 12.21
CA LEU A 184 27.01 14.04 11.75
C LEU A 184 28.43 14.57 11.55
N GLU A 185 29.41 13.74 11.19
CA GLU A 185 30.79 14.23 10.97
C GLU A 185 31.44 13.82 9.64
N TYR A 186 30.69 13.26 8.68
CA TYR A 186 31.31 12.79 7.42
C TYR A 186 30.79 13.44 6.12
N ALA A 187 29.80 14.33 6.17
CA ALA A 187 29.21 14.90 4.94
C ALA A 187 29.63 16.35 4.63
N ALA A 188 30.42 17.01 5.48
CA ALA A 188 30.77 18.43 5.29
C ALA A 188 32.15 18.67 4.63
N GLU A 189 32.97 17.64 4.39
CA GLU A 189 34.38 17.84 4.00
C GLU A 189 34.71 17.56 2.52
N LYS A 190 33.70 17.47 1.63
CA LYS A 190 33.94 17.39 0.18
C LYS A 190 33.00 18.26 -0.66
N ALA A 191 32.88 19.52 -0.27
CA ALA A 191 32.40 20.57 -1.15
C ALA A 191 33.19 21.86 -0.88
N ALA A 192 34.49 21.82 -1.20
CA ALA A 192 35.36 22.97 -1.39
C ALA A 192 36.29 22.67 -2.57
#